data_AF-A0A5K0Y401-F1
#
_entry.id   AF-A0A5K0Y401-F1
#
_cell.length_a   1.000
_cell.length_b   1.000
_cell.length_c   1.000
_cell.angle_alpha   90.00
_cell.angle_beta   90.00
_cell.angle_gamma   90.00
#
_symmetry.space_group_name_H-M   'P 1'
#
loop_
_entity.id
_entity.type
_entity.pdbx_description
1 polymer ?
#
loop_
_entity_poly.entity_id
_entity_poly.type
_entity_poly.pdbx_seq_one_letter_code
_entity_poly.pdbx_strand_id
1 'polypeptide(L)'
;AMQNVDEILEGAFDKNEILRCIHIGLLCVQEDASSRPKMSAVVAMLENGSLILPAISPPAPSIWKTRNISLAPQTISTTSGTGP
;
A
#
# COMPACT_ATOMS: atom_id res chain seq x y z
N ALA A 1 6.75 20.70 -0.90
CA ALA A 1 6.23 21.10 -2.24
C ALA A 1 5.49 19.91 -2.83
N MET A 2 4.31 20.11 -3.41
CA MET A 2 3.54 19.05 -4.09
C MET A 2 4.05 18.92 -5.53
N GLN A 3 5.14 18.18 -5.71
CA GLN A 3 5.84 18.07 -7.01
C GLN A 3 5.30 16.96 -7.92
N ASN A 4 4.34 16.15 -7.46
CA ASN A 4 3.88 14.96 -8.16
C ASN A 4 2.36 14.97 -8.45
N VAL A 5 1.76 16.14 -8.60
CA VAL A 5 0.35 16.26 -9.05
C VAL A 5 0.34 16.28 -10.57
N ASP A 6 -0.60 15.55 -11.17
CA ASP A 6 -0.75 15.48 -12.62
C ASP A 6 -0.98 16.88 -13.21
N GLU A 7 -0.30 17.17 -14.31
CA GLU A 7 -0.36 18.43 -15.05
C GLU A 7 -1.77 18.68 -15.61
N ILE A 8 -2.55 17.62 -15.87
CA ILE A 8 -3.95 17.69 -16.32
C ILE A 8 -4.84 18.46 -15.34
N LEU A 9 -4.50 18.51 -14.04
CA LEU A 9 -5.28 19.29 -13.07
C LEU A 9 -5.10 20.80 -13.23
N GLU A 10 -4.14 21.29 -14.04
CA GLU A 10 -3.91 22.71 -14.35
C GLU A 10 -3.90 23.64 -13.11
N GLY A 11 -3.53 23.12 -11.93
CA GLY A 11 -3.55 23.87 -10.67
C GLY A 11 -4.94 24.06 -10.04
N ALA A 12 -6.00 23.53 -10.63
CA ALA A 12 -7.38 23.56 -10.13
C ALA A 12 -7.63 22.43 -9.12
N PHE A 13 -6.90 22.41 -8.01
CA PHE A 13 -7.08 21.40 -6.95
C PHE A 13 -6.91 21.97 -5.54
N ASP A 14 -7.64 21.39 -4.58
CA ASP A 14 -7.41 21.65 -3.17
C ASP A 14 -6.21 20.82 -2.66
N LYS A 15 -5.23 21.50 -2.09
CA LYS A 15 -4.01 20.85 -1.59
C LYS A 15 -4.30 19.87 -0.45
N ASN A 16 -5.29 20.15 0.40
CA ASN A 16 -5.62 19.28 1.52
C ASN A 16 -6.31 18.01 1.03
N GLU A 17 -7.14 18.11 -0.01
CA GLU A 17 -7.76 16.96 -0.67
C GLU A 17 -6.70 16.04 -1.29
N ILE A 18 -5.72 16.59 -2.02
CA ILE A 18 -4.65 15.75 -2.59
C ILE A 18 -3.78 15.12 -1.50
N LEU A 19 -3.37 15.88 -0.47
CA LEU A 19 -2.60 15.32 0.65
C LEU A 19 -3.37 14.22 1.38
N ARG A 20 -4.69 14.38 1.53
CA ARG A 20 -5.57 13.37 2.09
C ARG A 20 -5.61 12.12 1.21
N CYS A 21 -5.80 12.26 -0.10
CA CYS A 21 -5.80 11.14 -1.03
C CYS A 21 -4.48 10.37 -0.99
N ILE A 22 -3.34 11.05 -0.93
CA ILE A 22 -2.02 10.43 -0.77
C ILE A 22 -1.97 9.64 0.54
N HIS A 23 -2.38 10.24 1.66
CA HIS A 23 -2.34 9.59 2.97
C HIS A 23 -3.22 8.34 3.03
N ILE A 24 -4.45 8.42 2.49
CA ILE A 24 -5.36 7.28 2.41
C ILE A 24 -4.79 6.20 1.49
N GLY A 25 -4.23 6.58 0.34
CA GLY A 25 -3.57 5.64 -0.59
C GLY A 25 -2.44 4.87 0.09
N LEU A 26 -1.64 5.55 0.92
CA LEU A 26 -0.58 4.93 1.71
C LEU A 26 -1.12 3.98 2.78
N LEU A 27 -2.23 4.31 3.46
CA LEU A 27 -2.89 3.40 4.41
C LEU A 27 -3.39 2.10 3.74
N CYS A 28 -3.85 2.18 2.49
CA CYS A 28 -4.37 1.03 1.72
C CYS A 28 -3.28 0.03 1.28
N VAL A 29 -2.02 0.48 1.19
CA VAL A 29 -0.90 -0.36 0.74
C VAL A 29 0.03 -0.77 1.89
N GLN A 30 -0.44 -0.65 3.13
CA GLN A 30 0.31 -1.14 4.29
C GLN A 30 0.63 -2.63 4.16
N GLU A 31 1.81 -2.99 4.65
CA GLU A 31 2.34 -4.35 4.59
C GLU A 31 1.46 -5.34 5.36
N ASP A 32 1.08 -4.98 6.60
CA ASP A 32 0.08 -5.72 7.35
C ASP A 32 -1.31 -5.49 6.72
N ALA A 33 -1.93 -6.57 6.28
CA ALA A 33 -3.29 -6.52 5.73
C ALA A 33 -4.32 -6.07 6.77
N SER A 34 -4.06 -6.31 8.06
CA SER A 34 -4.96 -5.96 9.16
C SER A 34 -5.00 -4.46 9.44
N SER A 35 -3.96 -3.72 9.06
CA SER A 35 -3.91 -2.26 9.22
C SER A 35 -4.54 -1.50 8.05
N ARG A 36 -4.91 -2.18 6.96
CA ARG A 36 -5.58 -1.57 5.81
C ARG A 36 -7.01 -1.14 6.17
N PRO A 37 -7.43 0.08 5.80
CA PRO A 37 -8.77 0.54 6.11
C PRO A 37 -9.83 -0.26 5.34
N LYS A 38 -10.98 -0.49 5.98
CA LYS A 38 -12.18 -0.98 5.29
C LYS A 38 -12.62 0.03 4.24
N MET A 39 -13.22 -0.44 3.16
CA MET A 39 -13.64 0.44 2.06
C MET A 39 -14.68 1.48 2.49
N SER A 40 -15.55 1.16 3.45
CA SER A 40 -16.47 2.13 4.07
C SER A 40 -15.74 3.24 4.84
N ALA A 41 -14.63 2.93 5.49
CA ALA A 41 -13.79 3.91 6.17
C ALA A 41 -13.06 4.79 5.15
N VAL A 42 -12.59 4.22 4.02
CA VAL A 42 -12.00 4.97 2.91
C VAL A 42 -12.97 6.03 2.38
N VAL A 43 -14.21 5.65 2.09
CA VAL A 43 -15.25 6.59 1.63
C VAL A 43 -15.49 7.69 2.67
N ALA A 44 -15.67 7.32 3.94
CA ALA A 44 -15.87 8.29 5.02
C ALA A 44 -14.67 9.26 5.16
N MET A 45 -13.44 8.77 5.00
CA MET A 45 -12.24 9.61 5.03
C MET A 45 -12.17 10.57 3.83
N LEU A 46 -12.66 10.17 2.66
CA LEU A 46 -12.70 11.04 1.48
C LEU A 46 -13.78 12.13 1.61
N GLU A 47 -14.96 11.76 2.10
CA GLU A 47 -16.11 12.67 2.27
C GLU A 47 -15.91 13.67 3.41
N ASN A 48 -15.34 13.24 4.54
CA ASN A 48 -15.15 14.10 5.71
C ASN A 48 -13.75 14.68 5.76
N GLY A 49 -13.61 15.91 5.27
CA GLY A 49 -12.31 16.56 5.16
C GLY A 49 -11.57 16.91 6.47
N SER A 50 -12.22 16.69 7.62
CA SER A 50 -11.71 17.00 8.96
C SER A 50 -11.39 15.74 9.81
N LEU A 51 -11.47 14.53 9.25
CA LEU A 51 -11.13 13.34 10.02
C LEU A 51 -9.62 13.27 10.27
N ILE A 52 -9.26 13.06 11.53
CA ILE A 52 -7.88 12.72 11.92
C ILE A 52 -7.58 11.36 11.30
N LEU A 53 -6.73 11.35 10.29
CA LEU A 53 -6.33 10.12 9.62
C LEU A 53 -5.42 9.29 10.54
N PRO A 54 -5.56 7.95 10.55
CA PRO A 54 -4.63 7.07 11.25
C PRO A 54 -3.19 7.31 10.80
N ALA A 55 -2.24 7.20 11.72
CA ALA A 55 -0.83 7.24 11.36
C ALA A 55 -0.47 6.04 10.47
N ILE A 56 0.29 6.27 9.41
CA ILE A 56 0.82 5.20 8.57
C ILE A 56 2.00 4.56 9.31
N SER A 57 2.04 3.23 9.40
CA SER A 57 3.21 2.53 9.94
C SER A 57 4.43 2.80 9.06
N PRO A 58 5.62 3.09 9.63
CA PRO A 58 6.82 3.24 8.83
C PRO A 58 7.05 1.99 7.97
N PRO A 59 7.53 2.13 6.72
CA PRO A 59 7.79 0.99 5.86
C PRO A 59 8.76 0.04 6.56
N ALA A 60 8.46 -1.26 6.58
CA ALA A 60 9.38 -2.22 7.15
C ALA A 60 10.74 -2.15 6.42
N PRO A 61 11.84 -2.43 7.13
CA PRO A 61 13.14 -2.52 6.50
C PRO A 61 13.07 -3.55 5.36
N SER A 62 13.36 -3.06 4.16
CA SER A 62 13.38 -3.84 2.94
C SER A 62 14.14 -5.18 3.07
N ILE A 63 13.40 -6.30 3.05
CA ILE A 63 13.96 -7.68 3.07
C ILE A 63 14.89 -7.93 1.86
N TRP A 64 14.79 -7.14 0.78
CA TRP A 64 15.63 -7.33 -0.40
C TRP A 64 17.13 -7.09 -0.16
N LYS A 65 17.53 -6.43 0.95
CA LYS A 65 18.96 -6.28 1.31
C LYS A 65 19.63 -7.60 1.76
N THR A 66 18.89 -8.69 2.00
CA THR A 66 19.46 -9.95 2.54
C THR A 66 19.28 -11.18 1.65
N ARG A 67 18.91 -11.02 0.36
CA ARG A 67 19.08 -12.15 -0.58
C ARG A 67 20.56 -12.31 -0.95
N ASN A 68 21.36 -12.79 -0.01
CA ASN A 68 22.53 -13.59 -0.36
C ASN A 68 21.95 -14.86 -1.02
N ILE A 69 22.07 -14.97 -2.34
CA ILE A 69 21.58 -16.11 -3.12
C ILE A 69 22.33 -17.35 -2.62
N SER A 70 21.78 -18.05 -1.64
CA SER A 70 22.18 -19.41 -1.34
C SER A 70 21.58 -20.28 -2.45
N LEU A 71 22.41 -20.68 -3.42
CA LEU A 71 22.08 -21.78 -4.32
C LEU A 71 21.99 -23.06 -3.48
N ALA A 72 20.86 -23.28 -2.82
CA ALA A 72 20.44 -24.61 -2.41
C ALA A 72 19.75 -25.26 -3.62
N PRO A 73 20.15 -26.46 -4.06
CA PRO A 73 19.50 -27.13 -5.18
C PRO A 73 18.03 -27.39 -4.84
N GLN A 74 17.11 -26.83 -5.63
CA GLN A 74 15.68 -27.10 -5.50
C GLN A 74 15.45 -28.57 -5.85
N THR A 75 15.09 -29.39 -4.85
CA THR A 75 14.62 -30.76 -5.13
C THR A 75 13.15 -30.67 -5.51
N ILE A 76 12.86 -30.80 -6.80
CA ILE A 76 11.51 -30.79 -7.36
C ILE A 76 10.72 -31.93 -6.70
N SER A 77 9.70 -31.58 -5.91
CA SER A 77 8.75 -32.56 -5.35
C SER A 77 7.67 -32.83 -6.39
N THR A 78 7.86 -33.85 -7.23
CA THR A 78 6.81 -34.36 -8.11
C THR A 78 5.81 -35.15 -7.27
N THR A 79 4.63 -34.59 -7.03
CA THR A 79 3.50 -35.34 -6.48
C THR A 79 2.77 -36.01 -7.65
N SER A 80 2.98 -37.32 -7.83
CA SER A 80 2.15 -38.14 -8.72
C SER A 80 0.90 -38.57 -7.95
N GLY A 81 -0.20 -37.87 -8.17
CA GLY A 81 -1.53 -38.31 -7.75
C GLY A 81 -2.19 -39.18 -8.82
N THR A 82 -2.54 -40.41 -8.47
CA THR A 82 -3.55 -41.17 -9.20
C THR A 82 -4.41 -41.93 -8.21
N GLY A 83 -5.71 -41.69 -8.28
CA GLY A 83 -6.78 -42.54 -7.76
C GLY A 83 -8.09 -42.10 -8.41
N PRO A 84 -9.18 -42.86 -8.26
CA PRO A 84 -9.28 -44.28 -7.90
C PRO A 84 -9.12 -45.23 -9.10
#